data_AF-A0A3B9T8E8-F1
#
_entry.id   AF-A0A3B9T8E8-F1
#
_cell.length_a   1.000
_cell.length_b   1.000
_cell.length_c   1.000
_cell.angle_alpha   90.00
_cell.angle_beta   90.00
_cell.angle_gamma   90.00
#
_symmetry.space_group_name_H-M   'P 1'
#
loop_
_entity.id
_entity.type
_entity.pdbx_description
1 polymer ?
#
loop_
_entity_poly.entity_id
_entity_poly.type
_entity_poly.pdbx_seq_one_letter_code
_entity_poly.pdbx_strand_id
1 'polypeptide(L)'
;MTRSKIYLSFTFLFLFNFFSLAQVVETEAPLNPDFLKWRENNLKSGISSDQIPSPIQPNHSWLLNESLKKSYSFDAAYDLRTKGWVTSAKDQGSCGACWTFATVGALESTMIQQGFGNFDFSEQSIRTCHGFVFGEDAACSGGNSHKSTAYLTRGWGPLLEATIPYNTNFYEDCNIDTAPLFSVFEVDYLPADQNIIKQAIVDHGALYTNMYFVSGSYTSANKTYYYSGTESPNHAVLLVGWDDTKYASASPGAWIVKNSWGASWGEQGFFYVSYQDTRINNSVTSFYGVEPDDNGNFVHLYDDLGWLSSLGFGNNYAYSLVKFTTTEAQTLSSIGTFTVASGSVVKAVIYGSKSGDILSEELGATEFTNVTTSGYHRIDLISPISLTAGKSFYVKVYYQTYNYNYPIPFEKAIENYATPNIRSGVGWISSDGSSWDAVGNDIVGKERDLCVRVYARLASAETNELDSKQKDIEIYPLPAKQEIFIRLNSEYINQNLSVYSINGKFISKKTIANTEESLNVGHLSAGLYLIRIETTNGNLLAQKRFIKSN
;
A
#
# COMPACT_ATOMS: atom_id res chain seq x y z
N MET A 1 -84.17 -35.91 40.36
CA MET A 1 -83.82 -34.49 40.13
C MET A 1 -82.45 -34.44 39.45
N THR A 2 -82.46 -34.09 38.17
CA THR A 2 -81.32 -34.05 37.26
C THR A 2 -80.38 -32.88 37.60
N ARG A 3 -79.07 -33.14 37.80
CA ARG A 3 -78.02 -32.10 37.81
C ARG A 3 -77.25 -32.17 36.50
N SER A 4 -77.41 -31.15 35.67
CA SER A 4 -76.63 -30.91 34.45
C SER A 4 -75.22 -30.44 34.83
N LYS A 5 -74.17 -31.05 34.26
CA LYS A 5 -72.79 -30.57 34.34
C LYS A 5 -72.47 -29.81 33.05
N ILE A 6 -72.20 -28.52 33.17
CA ILE A 6 -71.72 -27.65 32.10
C ILE A 6 -70.19 -27.86 31.98
N TYR A 7 -69.71 -28.24 30.80
CA TYR A 7 -68.29 -28.24 30.47
C TYR A 7 -67.94 -26.90 29.81
N LEU A 8 -67.06 -26.12 30.45
CA LEU A 8 -66.43 -24.94 29.84
C LEU A 8 -65.20 -25.40 29.05
N SER A 9 -65.22 -25.21 27.73
CA SER A 9 -64.06 -25.40 26.86
C SER A 9 -63.23 -24.11 26.86
N PHE A 10 -62.00 -24.16 27.38
CA PHE A 10 -61.02 -23.07 27.26
C PHE A 10 -60.23 -23.25 25.96
N THR A 11 -60.49 -22.40 24.97
CA THR A 11 -59.68 -22.30 23.76
C THR A 11 -58.47 -21.42 24.06
N PHE A 12 -57.27 -22.02 24.11
CA PHE A 12 -56.02 -21.27 24.23
C PHE A 12 -55.66 -20.68 22.85
N LEU A 13 -55.77 -19.36 22.70
CA LEU A 13 -55.24 -18.63 21.55
C LEU A 13 -53.71 -18.50 21.74
N PHE A 14 -52.92 -19.22 20.95
CA PHE A 14 -51.48 -18.98 20.85
C PHE A 14 -51.24 -17.73 19.99
N LEU A 15 -50.97 -16.60 20.65
CA LEU A 15 -50.43 -15.39 20.00
C LEU A 15 -48.96 -15.66 19.66
N PHE A 16 -48.67 -15.93 18.39
CA PHE A 16 -47.31 -15.88 17.86
C PHE A 16 -46.86 -14.41 17.84
N ASN A 17 -46.06 -14.00 18.82
CA ASN A 17 -45.30 -12.76 18.74
C ASN A 17 -44.19 -12.95 17.71
N PHE A 18 -44.42 -12.49 16.48
CA PHE A 18 -43.33 -12.23 15.54
C PHE A 18 -42.54 -11.03 16.07
N PHE A 19 -41.46 -11.30 16.79
CA PHE A 19 -40.41 -10.30 16.98
C PHE A 19 -39.75 -10.11 15.61
N SER A 20 -40.15 -9.05 14.90
CA SER A 20 -39.32 -8.43 13.88
C SER A 20 -38.04 -7.96 14.56
N LEU A 21 -36.97 -8.76 14.47
CA LEU A 21 -35.63 -8.28 14.81
C LEU A 21 -35.35 -7.09 13.90
N ALA A 22 -35.25 -5.89 14.48
CA ALA A 22 -34.83 -4.71 13.74
C ALA A 22 -33.44 -5.01 13.15
N GLN A 23 -33.34 -5.01 11.82
CA GLN A 23 -32.06 -5.14 11.13
C GLN A 23 -31.14 -4.02 11.62
N VAL A 24 -29.96 -4.37 12.10
CA VAL A 24 -28.96 -3.38 12.52
C VAL A 24 -28.56 -2.61 11.27
N VAL A 25 -28.89 -1.32 11.23
CA VAL A 25 -28.67 -0.47 10.05
C VAL A 25 -27.20 -0.11 9.96
N GLU A 26 -26.56 -0.37 8.82
CA GLU A 26 -25.21 0.10 8.57
C GLU A 26 -25.15 1.62 8.44
N THR A 27 -24.02 2.20 8.80
CA THR A 27 -23.73 3.62 8.65
C THR A 27 -22.37 3.82 8.01
N GLU A 28 -22.25 4.85 7.19
CA GLU A 28 -21.01 5.24 6.53
C GLU A 28 -20.27 6.29 7.37
N ALA A 29 -18.94 6.23 7.35
CA ALA A 29 -18.08 7.22 7.96
C ALA A 29 -18.28 8.59 7.28
N PRO A 30 -18.21 9.70 8.04
CA PRO A 30 -18.21 11.01 7.43
C PRO A 30 -16.96 11.21 6.57
N LEU A 31 -17.12 11.89 5.43
CA LEU A 31 -15.98 12.32 4.62
C LEU A 31 -15.11 13.30 5.40
N ASN A 32 -13.82 13.31 5.08
CA ASN A 32 -12.84 14.24 5.62
C ASN A 32 -13.33 15.71 5.41
N PRO A 33 -13.47 16.51 6.48
CA PRO A 33 -13.88 17.91 6.37
C PRO A 33 -12.98 18.75 5.45
N ASP A 34 -11.67 18.48 5.41
CA ASP A 34 -10.74 19.20 4.52
C ASP A 34 -11.02 18.88 3.05
N PHE A 35 -11.39 17.63 2.74
CA PHE A 35 -11.82 17.23 1.40
C PHE A 35 -13.14 17.91 1.00
N LEU A 36 -14.10 18.00 1.93
CA LEU A 36 -15.36 18.71 1.68
C LEU A 36 -15.13 20.19 1.40
N LYS A 37 -14.29 20.86 2.20
CA LYS A 37 -13.91 22.26 2.01
C LYS A 37 -13.19 22.47 0.69
N TRP A 38 -12.24 21.60 0.37
CA TRP A 38 -11.54 21.61 -0.92
C TRP A 38 -12.53 21.47 -2.08
N ARG A 39 -13.45 20.50 -2.03
CA ARG A 39 -14.43 20.26 -3.09
C ARG A 39 -15.34 21.48 -3.30
N GLU A 40 -15.82 22.08 -2.22
CA GLU A 40 -16.64 23.29 -2.30
C GLU A 40 -15.88 24.46 -2.94
N ASN A 41 -14.61 24.66 -2.58
CA ASN A 41 -13.78 25.74 -3.12
C ASN A 41 -13.41 25.51 -4.60
N ASN A 42 -13.09 24.27 -4.99
CA ASN A 42 -12.73 23.94 -6.37
C ASN A 42 -13.92 24.15 -7.31
N LEU A 43 -15.12 23.69 -6.91
CA LEU A 43 -16.36 23.93 -7.66
C LEU A 43 -16.67 25.42 -7.85
N LYS A 44 -16.23 26.29 -6.93
CA LYS A 44 -16.45 27.74 -6.98
C LYS A 44 -15.39 28.51 -7.77
N SER A 45 -14.14 28.05 -7.79
CA SER A 45 -12.99 28.86 -8.21
C SER A 45 -12.14 28.27 -9.33
N GLY A 46 -12.27 26.97 -9.63
CA GLY A 46 -11.45 26.29 -10.64
C GLY A 46 -9.94 26.28 -10.35
N ILE A 47 -9.52 26.62 -9.11
CA ILE A 47 -8.12 26.64 -8.72
C ILE A 47 -7.67 25.20 -8.45
N SER A 48 -6.88 24.63 -9.37
CA SER A 48 -6.18 23.37 -9.13
C SER A 48 -5.10 23.56 -8.07
N SER A 49 -4.94 22.55 -7.21
CA SER A 49 -3.90 22.47 -6.17
C SER A 49 -3.16 21.16 -6.37
N ASP A 50 -1.83 21.21 -6.40
CA ASP A 50 -0.98 20.03 -6.63
C ASP A 50 -1.18 18.96 -5.55
N GLN A 51 -1.54 19.39 -4.32
CA GLN A 51 -1.98 18.54 -3.22
C GLN A 51 -3.51 18.62 -3.04
N ILE A 52 -4.17 17.46 -2.99
CA ILE A 52 -5.60 17.32 -2.73
C ILE A 52 -5.79 16.58 -1.39
N PRO A 53 -6.61 17.06 -0.44
CA PRO A 53 -6.95 16.28 0.75
C PRO A 53 -7.61 14.94 0.39
N SER A 54 -7.31 13.88 1.13
CA SER A 54 -7.97 12.58 0.92
C SER A 54 -9.43 12.63 1.39
N PRO A 55 -10.39 11.94 0.72
CA PRO A 55 -11.78 11.86 1.20
C PRO A 55 -11.92 11.16 2.55
N ILE A 56 -10.90 10.42 2.97
CA ILE A 56 -10.85 9.67 4.23
C ILE A 56 -9.93 10.33 5.24
N GLN A 57 -10.21 10.07 6.52
CA GLN A 57 -9.40 10.48 7.65
C GLN A 57 -9.17 9.28 8.56
N PRO A 58 -7.97 8.67 8.54
CA PRO A 58 -7.68 7.54 9.41
C PRO A 58 -7.70 7.91 10.89
N ASN A 59 -8.10 6.97 11.74
CA ASN A 59 -8.14 7.19 13.18
C ASN A 59 -6.83 6.73 13.84
N HIS A 60 -6.01 7.68 14.27
CA HIS A 60 -4.70 7.42 14.88
C HIS A 60 -4.74 7.35 16.42
N SER A 61 -5.92 7.33 17.04
CA SER A 61 -6.07 7.48 18.50
C SER A 61 -5.32 6.43 19.32
N TRP A 62 -5.21 5.19 18.82
CA TRP A 62 -4.46 4.15 19.50
C TRP A 62 -2.96 4.45 19.47
N LEU A 63 -2.41 4.72 18.28
CA LEU A 63 -0.99 4.96 18.10
C LEU A 63 -0.52 6.20 18.87
N LEU A 64 -1.34 7.25 18.90
CA LEU A 64 -1.09 8.42 19.73
C LEU A 64 -1.06 8.08 21.23
N ASN A 65 -2.00 7.27 21.71
CA ASN A 65 -2.01 6.83 23.12
C ASN A 65 -0.81 5.96 23.47
N GLU A 66 -0.40 5.05 22.59
CA GLU A 66 0.81 4.24 22.80
C GLU A 66 2.08 5.09 22.76
N SER A 67 2.14 6.09 21.88
CA SER A 67 3.27 7.03 21.83
C SER A 67 3.47 7.77 23.16
N LEU A 68 2.38 8.19 23.83
CA LEU A 68 2.46 8.84 25.15
C LEU A 68 3.01 7.95 26.26
N LYS A 69 2.95 6.62 26.10
CA LYS A 69 3.46 5.65 27.08
C LYS A 69 4.92 5.27 26.81
N LYS A 70 5.42 5.54 25.61
CA LYS A 70 6.77 5.18 25.17
C LYS A 70 7.76 6.31 25.51
N SER A 71 8.94 5.93 26.00
CA SER A 71 10.07 6.85 26.08
C SER A 71 10.84 6.80 24.76
N TYR A 72 10.96 7.94 24.10
CA TYR A 72 11.76 8.08 22.88
C TYR A 72 13.11 8.71 23.22
N SER A 73 14.16 8.18 22.61
CA SER A 73 15.49 8.76 22.63
C SER A 73 16.00 8.80 21.20
N PHE A 74 16.21 10.00 20.71
CA PHE A 74 16.70 10.27 19.36
C PHE A 74 17.95 11.12 19.44
N ASP A 75 18.86 10.95 18.48
CA ASP A 75 19.92 11.93 18.26
C ASP A 75 19.31 13.29 17.90
N ALA A 76 19.99 14.37 18.30
CA ALA A 76 19.52 15.74 18.04
C ALA A 76 19.38 16.03 16.53
N ALA A 77 20.09 15.30 15.68
CA ALA A 77 19.92 15.36 14.24
C ALA A 77 20.01 13.97 13.62
N TYR A 78 19.21 13.74 12.60
CA TYR A 78 19.23 12.53 11.80
C TYR A 78 18.99 12.92 10.35
N ASP A 79 19.96 12.68 9.48
CA ASP A 79 19.94 13.17 8.10
C ASP A 79 20.20 12.02 7.13
N LEU A 80 19.17 11.61 6.39
CA LEU A 80 19.26 10.52 5.42
C LEU A 80 20.23 10.84 4.26
N ARG A 81 20.50 12.13 3.97
CA ARG A 81 21.48 12.54 2.95
C ARG A 81 22.87 12.07 3.32
N THR A 82 23.26 12.24 4.58
CA THR A 82 24.58 11.82 5.09
C THR A 82 24.75 10.30 5.10
N LYS A 83 23.65 9.56 5.14
CA LYS A 83 23.62 8.09 5.06
C LYS A 83 23.60 7.55 3.64
N GLY A 84 23.38 8.42 2.64
CA GLY A 84 23.20 8.02 1.25
C GLY A 84 21.89 7.29 1.00
N TRP A 85 20.87 7.48 1.84
CA TRP A 85 19.56 6.80 1.75
C TRP A 85 18.50 7.63 1.04
N VAL A 86 18.89 8.67 0.30
CA VAL A 86 18.00 9.49 -0.50
C VAL A 86 18.66 9.82 -1.84
N THR A 87 17.86 9.81 -2.89
CA THR A 87 18.28 10.17 -4.26
C THR A 87 18.32 11.69 -4.43
N SER A 88 18.94 12.17 -5.52
CA SER A 88 18.92 13.59 -5.90
C SER A 88 17.50 14.09 -6.16
N ALA A 89 17.25 15.39 -5.97
CA ALA A 89 15.96 16.00 -6.31
C ALA A 89 15.74 16.04 -7.83
N LYS A 90 14.62 15.46 -8.27
CA LYS A 90 14.09 15.54 -9.63
C LYS A 90 13.20 16.79 -9.80
N ASP A 91 12.69 17.03 -11.00
CA ASP A 91 11.92 18.24 -11.33
C ASP A 91 10.54 17.89 -11.92
N GLN A 92 9.47 18.28 -11.22
CA GLN A 92 8.08 18.07 -11.67
C GLN A 92 7.66 19.05 -12.78
N GLY A 93 8.41 20.13 -13.01
CA GLY A 93 8.00 21.20 -13.91
C GLY A 93 6.73 21.91 -13.45
N SER A 94 5.85 22.26 -14.39
CA SER A 94 4.59 22.97 -14.13
C SER A 94 3.39 22.08 -13.85
N CYS A 95 3.57 20.75 -13.85
CA CYS A 95 2.50 19.80 -13.60
C CYS A 95 2.26 19.64 -12.09
N GLY A 96 1.01 19.50 -11.67
CA GLY A 96 0.61 19.23 -10.29
C GLY A 96 0.92 17.80 -9.84
N ALA A 97 2.18 17.39 -9.96
CA ALA A 97 2.64 16.02 -9.76
C ALA A 97 3.48 15.84 -8.48
N CYS A 98 3.62 16.86 -7.62
CA CYS A 98 4.45 16.79 -6.41
C CYS A 98 4.19 15.53 -5.54
N TRP A 99 2.94 15.08 -5.50
CA TRP A 99 2.50 13.90 -4.76
C TRP A 99 3.13 12.60 -5.28
N THR A 100 3.37 12.47 -6.60
CA THR A 100 4.06 11.30 -7.16
C THR A 100 5.55 11.34 -6.85
N PHE A 101 6.20 12.51 -6.93
CA PHE A 101 7.61 12.69 -6.55
C PHE A 101 7.86 12.41 -5.07
N ALA A 102 6.98 12.88 -4.18
CA ALA A 102 7.07 12.58 -2.75
C ALA A 102 6.86 11.07 -2.48
N THR A 103 5.97 10.41 -3.23
CA THR A 103 5.74 8.96 -3.12
C THR A 103 6.95 8.17 -3.60
N VAL A 104 7.43 8.45 -4.81
CA VAL A 104 8.58 7.78 -5.41
C VAL A 104 9.82 7.99 -4.55
N GLY A 105 10.09 9.22 -4.11
CA GLY A 105 11.23 9.50 -3.24
C GLY A 105 11.18 8.75 -1.90
N ALA A 106 10.00 8.52 -1.33
CA ALA A 106 9.83 7.71 -0.12
C ALA A 106 10.15 6.24 -0.41
N LEU A 107 9.60 5.71 -1.50
CA LEU A 107 9.84 4.34 -1.93
C LEU A 107 11.32 4.08 -2.26
N GLU A 108 11.96 4.96 -3.04
CA GLU A 108 13.40 4.88 -3.34
C GLU A 108 14.25 4.90 -2.07
N SER A 109 13.88 5.73 -1.08
CA SER A 109 14.58 5.79 0.20
C SER A 109 14.45 4.47 0.97
N THR A 110 13.25 3.91 1.06
CA THR A 110 12.99 2.57 1.62
C THR A 110 13.86 1.53 0.92
N MET A 111 13.91 1.52 -0.41
CA MET A 111 14.70 0.54 -1.18
C MET A 111 16.18 0.59 -0.85
N ILE A 112 16.75 1.79 -0.72
CA ILE A 112 18.15 1.95 -0.36
C ILE A 112 18.37 1.47 1.08
N GLN A 113 17.52 1.88 2.01
CA GLN A 113 17.63 1.52 3.43
C GLN A 113 17.50 0.01 3.68
N GLN A 114 16.62 -0.67 2.95
CA GLN A 114 16.44 -2.13 3.02
C GLN A 114 17.53 -2.90 2.25
N GLY A 115 18.46 -2.20 1.60
CA GLY A 115 19.60 -2.81 0.91
C GLY A 115 19.28 -3.37 -0.48
N PHE A 116 18.07 -3.14 -1.01
CA PHE A 116 17.73 -3.48 -2.40
C PHE A 116 18.54 -2.64 -3.41
N GLY A 117 19.02 -1.48 -2.99
CA GLY A 117 19.87 -0.59 -3.78
C GLY A 117 19.15 0.65 -4.28
N ASN A 118 19.85 1.42 -5.12
CA ASN A 118 19.32 2.65 -5.69
C ASN A 118 18.47 2.35 -6.93
N PHE A 119 17.19 2.70 -6.87
CA PHE A 119 16.26 2.62 -8.00
C PHE A 119 15.80 4.02 -8.38
N ASP A 120 15.55 4.21 -9.67
CA ASP A 120 14.94 5.40 -10.23
C ASP A 120 13.54 5.00 -10.73
N PHE A 121 12.54 5.20 -9.87
CA PHE A 121 11.16 4.82 -10.20
C PHE A 121 10.45 5.95 -10.95
N SER A 122 9.45 5.56 -11.74
CA SER A 122 8.68 6.45 -12.60
C SER A 122 7.60 7.19 -11.83
N GLU A 123 7.78 8.50 -11.66
CA GLU A 123 6.69 9.37 -11.22
C GLU A 123 5.55 9.43 -12.24
N GLN A 124 5.89 9.29 -13.53
CA GLN A 124 4.96 9.33 -14.65
C GLN A 124 3.91 8.23 -14.57
N SER A 125 4.32 7.00 -14.23
CA SER A 125 3.38 5.87 -14.19
C SER A 125 2.32 6.04 -13.10
N ILE A 126 2.73 6.54 -11.92
CA ILE A 126 1.78 6.88 -10.85
C ILE A 126 0.85 8.01 -11.33
N ARG A 127 1.41 9.03 -11.98
CA ARG A 127 0.72 10.23 -12.44
C ARG A 127 -0.39 9.93 -13.44
N THR A 128 -0.17 9.06 -14.43
CA THR A 128 -1.15 8.82 -15.50
C THR A 128 -2.03 7.61 -15.24
N CYS A 129 -1.59 6.64 -14.43
CA CYS A 129 -2.30 5.37 -14.25
C CYS A 129 -2.98 5.18 -12.88
N HIS A 130 -3.18 6.24 -12.12
CA HIS A 130 -3.85 6.13 -10.81
C HIS A 130 -5.37 5.87 -10.91
N GLY A 131 -6.04 6.11 -12.05
CA GLY A 131 -7.45 5.77 -12.27
C GLY A 131 -8.51 6.68 -11.59
N PHE A 132 -8.11 7.81 -11.02
CA PHE A 132 -9.03 8.81 -10.44
C PHE A 132 -9.39 9.86 -11.49
N VAL A 133 -10.53 10.55 -11.34
CA VAL A 133 -11.13 11.37 -12.42
C VAL A 133 -11.36 12.83 -12.02
N PHE A 134 -10.37 13.46 -11.38
CA PHE A 134 -10.48 14.87 -10.96
C PHE A 134 -9.81 15.83 -11.97
N GLY A 135 -10.53 16.91 -12.34
CA GLY A 135 -10.02 17.96 -13.22
C GLY A 135 -10.10 17.60 -14.71
N GLU A 136 -9.83 18.59 -15.58
CA GLU A 136 -9.81 18.38 -17.04
C GLU A 136 -8.60 17.52 -17.48
N ASP A 137 -7.50 17.58 -16.72
CA ASP A 137 -6.34 16.72 -16.86
C ASP A 137 -6.04 16.04 -15.52
N ALA A 138 -6.56 14.82 -15.33
CA ALA A 138 -6.41 14.10 -14.07
C ALA A 138 -4.95 13.89 -13.66
N ALA A 139 -4.03 13.78 -14.63
CA ALA A 139 -2.62 13.54 -14.38
C ALA A 139 -1.93 14.75 -13.73
N CYS A 140 -2.28 15.97 -14.12
CA CYS A 140 -1.66 17.20 -13.62
C CYS A 140 -2.55 18.03 -12.68
N SER A 141 -3.74 17.55 -12.33
CA SER A 141 -4.68 18.25 -11.44
C SER A 141 -4.44 18.01 -9.95
N GLY A 142 -3.33 17.38 -9.57
CA GLY A 142 -2.97 17.14 -8.18
C GLY A 142 -3.42 15.79 -7.62
N GLY A 143 -2.89 15.46 -6.44
CA GLY A 143 -3.13 14.17 -5.81
C GLY A 143 -2.71 14.09 -4.36
N ASN A 144 -2.58 12.86 -3.88
CA ASN A 144 -2.21 12.54 -2.50
C ASN A 144 -1.65 11.12 -2.38
N SER A 145 -1.08 10.82 -1.22
CA SER A 145 -0.54 9.50 -0.91
C SER A 145 -1.56 8.37 -1.01
N HIS A 146 -2.86 8.61 -0.84
CA HIS A 146 -3.88 7.55 -0.94
C HIS A 146 -4.11 7.12 -2.40
N LYS A 147 -4.08 8.07 -3.35
CA LYS A 147 -4.05 7.74 -4.78
C LYS A 147 -2.82 6.89 -5.12
N SER A 148 -1.66 7.27 -4.58
CA SER A 148 -0.42 6.50 -4.73
C SER A 148 -0.54 5.09 -4.13
N THR A 149 -1.07 4.97 -2.92
CA THR A 149 -1.29 3.68 -2.26
C THR A 149 -2.18 2.78 -3.10
N ALA A 150 -3.28 3.30 -3.65
CA ALA A 150 -4.17 2.51 -4.51
C ALA A 150 -3.46 2.03 -5.78
N TYR A 151 -2.65 2.88 -6.42
CA TYR A 151 -1.85 2.49 -7.59
C TYR A 151 -0.79 1.42 -7.26
N LEU A 152 -0.01 1.62 -6.21
CA LEU A 152 1.09 0.71 -5.85
C LEU A 152 0.56 -0.65 -5.37
N THR A 153 -0.42 -0.65 -4.47
CA THR A 153 -0.89 -1.89 -3.81
C THR A 153 -1.82 -2.73 -4.70
N ARG A 154 -2.34 -2.18 -5.81
CA ARG A 154 -3.08 -2.97 -6.82
C ARG A 154 -2.16 -3.72 -7.80
N GLY A 155 -0.84 -3.58 -7.63
CA GLY A 155 0.17 -4.30 -8.42
C GLY A 155 0.48 -3.66 -9.78
N TRP A 156 0.19 -2.38 -9.98
CA TRP A 156 0.49 -1.68 -11.24
C TRP A 156 1.84 -0.96 -11.23
N GLY A 157 2.52 -0.93 -10.08
CA GLY A 157 3.81 -0.28 -9.91
C GLY A 157 4.50 -0.71 -8.59
N PRO A 158 5.71 -0.18 -8.33
CA PRO A 158 6.38 0.86 -9.10
C PRO A 158 6.99 0.35 -10.41
N LEU A 159 7.03 1.23 -11.42
CA LEU A 159 7.78 1.03 -12.66
C LEU A 159 9.05 1.87 -12.64
N LEU A 160 10.03 1.54 -13.49
CA LEU A 160 11.25 2.31 -13.62
C LEU A 160 11.04 3.55 -14.49
N GLU A 161 11.72 4.65 -14.14
CA GLU A 161 11.78 5.88 -14.94
C GLU A 161 12.28 5.59 -16.35
N ALA A 162 13.22 4.67 -16.51
CA ALA A 162 13.72 4.24 -17.83
C ALA A 162 12.64 3.54 -18.70
N THR A 163 11.59 2.98 -18.09
CA THR A 163 10.49 2.32 -18.80
C THR A 163 9.41 3.33 -19.17
N ILE A 164 9.06 4.23 -18.25
CA ILE A 164 8.06 5.27 -18.46
C ILE A 164 8.64 6.60 -17.97
N PRO A 165 9.38 7.33 -18.83
CA PRO A 165 10.04 8.56 -18.42
C PRO A 165 9.07 9.69 -18.10
N TYR A 166 9.42 10.49 -17.09
CA TYR A 166 8.72 11.70 -16.75
C TYR A 166 8.82 12.75 -17.87
N ASN A 167 7.68 13.36 -18.15
CA ASN A 167 7.61 14.52 -19.02
C ASN A 167 6.60 15.52 -18.47
N THR A 168 6.62 16.73 -18.99
CA THR A 168 5.72 17.81 -18.55
C THR A 168 4.52 18.01 -19.49
N ASN A 169 4.22 17.04 -20.36
CA ASN A 169 3.08 17.14 -21.25
C ASN A 169 1.78 16.98 -20.45
N PHE A 170 0.85 17.88 -20.69
CA PHE A 170 -0.52 17.76 -20.21
C PHE A 170 -1.28 16.76 -21.10
N TYR A 171 -2.26 16.07 -20.52
CA TYR A 171 -3.15 15.14 -21.22
C TYR A 171 -2.46 13.88 -21.80
N GLU A 172 -1.63 13.21 -21.00
CA GLU A 172 -1.09 11.90 -21.37
C GLU A 172 -1.92 10.75 -20.82
N ASP A 173 -2.18 9.77 -21.69
CA ASP A 173 -2.89 8.54 -21.33
C ASP A 173 -2.03 7.59 -20.48
N CYS A 174 -2.71 6.76 -19.70
CA CYS A 174 -2.07 5.63 -19.04
C CYS A 174 -1.58 4.62 -20.08
N ASN A 175 -0.29 4.28 -20.03
CA ASN A 175 0.29 3.23 -20.86
C ASN A 175 1.20 2.33 -20.01
N ILE A 176 0.64 1.22 -19.51
CA ILE A 176 1.38 0.20 -18.77
C ILE A 176 1.33 -1.11 -19.55
N ASP A 177 2.41 -1.39 -20.26
CA ASP A 177 2.65 -2.67 -20.93
C ASP A 177 3.74 -3.50 -20.23
N THR A 178 4.25 -3.02 -19.09
CA THR A 178 5.37 -3.64 -18.35
C THR A 178 4.94 -3.99 -16.94
N ALA A 179 5.23 -5.22 -16.51
CA ALA A 179 5.01 -5.65 -15.15
C ALA A 179 6.00 -4.96 -14.18
N PRO A 180 5.58 -4.62 -12.95
CA PRO A 180 6.47 -4.03 -11.97
C PRO A 180 7.56 -4.99 -11.52
N LEU A 181 8.70 -4.43 -11.10
CA LEU A 181 9.81 -5.21 -10.54
C LEU A 181 9.61 -5.54 -9.06
N PHE A 182 8.74 -4.80 -8.39
CA PHE A 182 8.48 -4.89 -6.97
C PHE A 182 6.98 -4.75 -6.71
N SER A 183 6.50 -5.45 -5.70
CA SER A 183 5.15 -5.26 -5.16
C SER A 183 5.23 -4.48 -3.86
N VAL A 184 4.26 -3.58 -3.63
CA VAL A 184 4.12 -2.83 -2.37
C VAL A 184 2.94 -3.39 -1.60
N PHE A 185 3.16 -3.81 -0.36
CA PHE A 185 2.16 -4.51 0.45
C PHE A 185 2.01 -4.00 1.89
N GLU A 186 2.92 -3.13 2.37
CA GLU A 186 2.71 -2.38 3.62
C GLU A 186 2.83 -0.87 3.37
N VAL A 187 1.79 -0.14 3.76
CA VAL A 187 1.73 1.32 3.71
C VAL A 187 1.09 1.85 4.99
N ASP A 188 1.82 2.68 5.73
CA ASP A 188 1.31 3.28 6.97
C ASP A 188 0.89 4.74 6.76
N TYR A 189 -0.30 5.08 7.23
CA TYR A 189 -0.74 6.46 7.45
C TYR A 189 -0.44 6.86 8.89
N LEU A 190 0.36 7.90 9.07
CA LEU A 190 0.89 8.30 10.37
C LEU A 190 0.27 9.62 10.86
N PRO A 191 0.02 9.76 12.18
CA PRO A 191 -0.41 11.03 12.75
C PRO A 191 0.71 12.08 12.69
N ALA A 192 0.32 13.35 12.81
CA ALA A 192 1.21 14.51 12.92
C ALA A 192 1.91 14.59 14.30
N ASP A 193 2.46 13.49 14.79
CA ASP A 193 3.22 13.42 16.05
C ASP A 193 4.71 13.33 15.75
N GLN A 194 5.49 14.24 16.31
CA GLN A 194 6.92 14.38 16.01
C GLN A 194 7.70 13.09 16.34
N ASN A 195 7.39 12.40 17.44
CA ASN A 195 8.13 11.20 17.84
C ASN A 195 7.80 10.01 16.95
N ILE A 196 6.52 9.83 16.59
CA ILE A 196 6.09 8.80 15.64
C ILE A 196 6.77 9.02 14.28
N ILE A 197 6.79 10.27 13.78
CA ILE A 197 7.41 10.61 12.50
C ILE A 197 8.92 10.36 12.55
N LYS A 198 9.62 10.81 13.60
CA LYS A 198 11.06 10.56 13.77
C LYS A 198 11.36 9.06 13.79
N GLN A 199 10.57 8.28 14.53
CA GLN A 199 10.71 6.83 14.59
C GLN A 199 10.51 6.18 13.21
N ALA A 200 9.47 6.57 12.48
CA ALA A 200 9.22 6.04 11.14
C ALA A 200 10.33 6.41 10.14
N ILE A 201 10.95 7.60 10.27
CA ILE A 201 12.14 7.95 9.47
C ILE A 201 13.33 7.02 9.77
N VAL A 202 13.53 6.68 11.05
CA VAL A 202 14.58 5.74 11.46
C VAL A 202 14.31 4.35 10.93
N ASP A 203 13.07 3.87 11.04
CA ASP A 203 12.72 2.48 10.76
C ASP A 203 12.59 2.23 9.25
N HIS A 204 11.97 3.15 8.51
CA HIS A 204 11.52 2.93 7.13
C HIS A 204 12.20 3.84 6.10
N GLY A 205 12.89 4.90 6.53
CA GLY A 205 13.51 5.86 5.63
C GLY A 205 12.62 7.06 5.35
N ALA A 206 12.79 7.69 4.19
CA ALA A 206 12.10 8.93 3.91
C ALA A 206 10.57 8.74 3.83
N LEU A 207 9.83 9.74 4.29
CA LEU A 207 8.36 9.68 4.38
C LEU A 207 7.73 10.73 3.47
N TYR A 208 6.64 10.35 2.81
CA TYR A 208 5.76 11.33 2.17
C TYR A 208 5.18 12.27 3.22
N THR A 209 5.17 13.57 2.96
CA THR A 209 4.38 14.54 3.73
C THR A 209 3.77 15.60 2.83
N ASN A 210 2.75 16.29 3.33
CA ASN A 210 2.22 17.50 2.70
C ASN A 210 2.61 18.76 3.47
N MET A 211 2.52 19.90 2.80
CA MET A 211 2.66 21.23 3.40
C MET A 211 1.86 22.27 2.62
N TYR A 212 1.64 23.43 3.23
CA TYR A 212 1.29 24.62 2.47
C TYR A 212 2.58 25.35 2.12
N PHE A 213 2.83 25.57 0.83
CA PHE A 213 3.96 26.34 0.35
C PHE A 213 3.50 27.69 -0.23
N VAL A 214 4.07 28.77 0.28
CA VAL A 214 4.00 30.11 -0.30
C VAL A 214 5.37 30.77 -0.26
N SER A 215 5.79 31.40 -1.35
CA SER A 215 7.14 31.96 -1.48
C SER A 215 7.51 32.96 -0.39
N GLY A 216 6.55 33.74 0.11
CA GLY A 216 6.75 34.69 1.21
C GLY A 216 7.16 34.07 2.55
N SER A 217 6.93 32.76 2.74
CA SER A 217 7.34 32.01 3.93
C SER A 217 8.70 31.31 3.79
N TYR A 218 9.32 31.39 2.61
CA TYR A 218 10.62 30.78 2.33
C TYR A 218 11.77 31.80 2.43
N THR A 219 12.78 31.48 3.24
CA THR A 219 14.01 32.27 3.36
C THR A 219 15.16 31.62 2.61
N SER A 220 15.49 32.18 1.44
CA SER A 220 16.50 31.62 0.53
C SER A 220 17.94 31.65 1.05
N ALA A 221 18.27 32.56 1.98
CA ALA A 221 19.61 32.67 2.57
C ALA A 221 19.95 31.46 3.44
N ASN A 222 18.99 30.99 4.25
CA ASN A 222 19.18 29.90 5.21
C ASN A 222 18.54 28.58 4.75
N LYS A 223 17.82 28.61 3.61
CA LYS A 223 17.03 27.49 3.07
C LYS A 223 15.98 27.01 4.07
N THR A 224 15.35 27.95 4.76
CA THR A 224 14.38 27.67 5.82
C THR A 224 12.98 28.09 5.41
N TYR A 225 11.99 27.36 5.87
CA TYR A 225 10.57 27.62 5.63
C TYR A 225 9.80 27.62 6.94
N TYR A 226 8.90 28.58 7.09
CA TYR A 226 7.95 28.63 8.19
C TYR A 226 6.67 29.35 7.78
N TYR A 227 5.55 28.63 7.84
CA TYR A 227 4.22 29.17 7.66
C TYR A 227 3.38 28.94 8.92
N SER A 228 2.75 30.01 9.40
CA SER A 228 1.93 29.99 10.63
C SER A 228 0.45 30.25 10.36
N GLY A 229 0.03 30.22 9.09
CA GLY A 229 -1.33 30.53 8.68
C GLY A 229 -2.24 29.30 8.68
N THR A 230 -3.41 29.45 8.05
CA THR A 230 -4.48 28.45 8.10
C THR A 230 -4.88 27.86 6.75
N GLU A 231 -4.19 28.21 5.66
CA GLU A 231 -4.52 27.68 4.34
C GLU A 231 -4.29 26.17 4.24
N SER A 232 -5.11 25.49 3.44
CA SER A 232 -4.99 24.05 3.25
C SER A 232 -3.69 23.69 2.51
N PRO A 233 -3.03 22.57 2.83
CA PRO A 233 -1.82 22.15 2.13
C PRO A 233 -2.02 22.12 0.60
N ASN A 234 -1.03 22.65 -0.13
CA ASN A 234 -1.04 22.75 -1.59
C ASN A 234 0.16 22.04 -2.26
N HIS A 235 1.09 21.51 -1.47
CA HIS A 235 2.30 20.88 -1.96
C HIS A 235 2.61 19.59 -1.21
N ALA A 236 3.25 18.64 -1.88
CA ALA A 236 3.76 17.39 -1.30
C ALA A 236 5.27 17.37 -1.40
N VAL A 237 5.93 16.93 -0.33
CA VAL A 237 7.38 16.90 -0.21
C VAL A 237 7.79 15.65 0.56
N LEU A 238 9.09 15.38 0.58
CA LEU A 238 9.64 14.20 1.25
C LEU A 238 10.35 14.60 2.54
N LEU A 239 9.96 14.03 3.68
CA LEU A 239 10.69 14.14 4.95
C LEU A 239 11.90 13.22 4.90
N VAL A 240 13.09 13.78 5.05
CA VAL A 240 14.36 13.03 4.95
C VAL A 240 15.20 13.11 6.21
N GLY A 241 14.63 13.60 7.30
CA GLY A 241 15.35 13.74 8.56
C GLY A 241 14.89 14.91 9.41
N TRP A 242 15.70 15.22 10.42
CA TRP A 242 15.50 16.36 11.29
C TRP A 242 16.81 16.92 11.86
N ASP A 243 16.72 18.15 12.38
CA ASP A 243 17.74 18.81 13.19
C ASP A 243 17.05 19.64 14.28
N ASP A 244 17.15 19.17 15.53
CA ASP A 244 16.58 19.79 16.72
C ASP A 244 17.25 21.13 17.07
N THR A 245 18.42 21.42 16.50
CA THR A 245 19.19 22.65 16.74
C THR A 245 19.01 23.70 15.65
N LYS A 246 18.43 23.32 14.50
CA LYS A 246 18.22 24.23 13.35
C LYS A 246 17.15 25.27 13.65
N TYR A 247 17.49 26.54 13.49
CA TYR A 247 16.51 27.63 13.53
C TYR A 247 15.91 27.85 12.15
N ALA A 248 14.67 27.37 11.96
CA ALA A 248 13.82 27.70 10.81
C ALA A 248 12.67 28.67 11.18
N SER A 249 12.47 28.91 12.47
CA SER A 249 11.61 29.95 13.03
C SER A 249 12.30 30.63 14.23
N ALA A 250 11.53 31.32 15.09
CA ALA A 250 12.05 31.85 16.35
C ALA A 250 12.48 30.74 17.33
N SER A 251 11.95 29.54 17.19
CA SER A 251 12.31 28.36 17.98
C SER A 251 13.21 27.42 17.18
N PRO A 252 14.17 26.72 17.84
CA PRO A 252 14.95 25.69 17.18
C PRO A 252 14.08 24.45 16.89
N GLY A 253 14.55 23.64 15.96
CA GLY A 253 13.92 22.41 15.52
C GLY A 253 13.33 22.54 14.13
N ALA A 254 13.84 21.72 13.22
CA ALA A 254 13.36 21.66 11.85
C ALA A 254 13.38 20.24 11.28
N TRP A 255 12.43 19.97 10.40
CA TRP A 255 12.45 18.86 9.47
C TRP A 255 13.41 19.15 8.33
N ILE A 256 14.14 18.14 7.88
CA ILE A 256 14.90 18.19 6.63
C ILE A 256 13.98 17.66 5.54
N VAL A 257 13.81 18.45 4.48
CA VAL A 257 12.80 18.19 3.46
C VAL A 257 13.45 18.20 2.07
N LYS A 258 13.12 17.21 1.24
CA LYS A 258 13.45 17.15 -0.18
C LYS A 258 12.26 17.60 -1.02
N ASN A 259 12.51 18.51 -1.95
CA ASN A 259 11.54 19.07 -2.87
C ASN A 259 11.62 18.40 -4.26
N SER A 260 10.69 18.75 -5.15
CA SER A 260 10.52 18.24 -6.52
C SER A 260 10.68 19.33 -7.58
N TRP A 261 11.50 20.36 -7.33
CA TRP A 261 11.76 21.48 -8.25
C TRP A 261 13.20 21.51 -8.75
N GLY A 262 13.81 20.32 -8.88
CA GLY A 262 15.16 20.13 -9.37
C GLY A 262 16.26 20.48 -8.36
N ALA A 263 17.46 19.95 -8.62
CA ALA A 263 18.63 20.13 -7.76
C ALA A 263 19.16 21.59 -7.74
N SER A 264 18.76 22.45 -8.67
CA SER A 264 19.13 23.87 -8.66
C SER A 264 18.37 24.70 -7.62
N TRP A 265 17.24 24.19 -7.11
CA TRP A 265 16.46 24.87 -6.10
C TRP A 265 16.99 24.57 -4.68
N GLY A 266 16.77 25.48 -3.73
CA GLY A 266 17.11 25.23 -2.32
C GLY A 266 18.61 25.00 -2.08
N GLU A 267 18.93 23.95 -1.34
CA GLU A 267 20.25 23.35 -1.19
C GLU A 267 20.23 21.98 -1.88
N GLN A 268 20.56 21.93 -3.18
CA GLN A 268 20.51 20.69 -3.97
C GLN A 268 19.11 20.05 -4.04
N GLY A 269 18.06 20.87 -3.98
CA GLY A 269 16.67 20.46 -3.90
C GLY A 269 16.15 20.23 -2.49
N PHE A 270 16.98 20.45 -1.45
CA PHE A 270 16.60 20.28 -0.05
C PHE A 270 16.43 21.62 0.67
N PHE A 271 15.68 21.62 1.75
CA PHE A 271 15.46 22.77 2.62
C PHE A 271 14.99 22.31 4.01
N TYR A 272 14.86 23.26 4.94
CA TYR A 272 14.48 22.99 6.32
C TYR A 272 13.10 23.60 6.62
N VAL A 273 12.19 22.81 7.15
CA VAL A 273 10.86 23.30 7.58
C VAL A 273 10.78 23.31 9.09
N SER A 274 10.40 24.45 9.66
CA SER A 274 10.21 24.59 11.11
C SER A 274 9.26 23.54 11.69
N TYR A 275 9.58 23.00 12.87
CA TYR A 275 8.62 22.18 13.63
C TYR A 275 7.36 22.92 14.01
N GLN A 276 7.41 24.26 14.04
CA GLN A 276 6.26 25.10 14.37
C GLN A 276 5.38 25.39 13.14
N ASP A 277 5.76 24.94 11.94
CA ASP A 277 4.92 25.12 10.76
C ASP A 277 3.55 24.48 10.96
N THR A 278 2.48 25.23 10.68
CA THR A 278 1.11 24.84 11.01
C THR A 278 0.45 23.95 9.96
N ARG A 279 1.16 23.66 8.85
CA ARG A 279 0.60 22.96 7.70
C ARG A 279 1.44 21.80 7.19
N ILE A 280 2.67 21.63 7.66
CA ILE A 280 3.44 20.42 7.42
C ILE A 280 2.88 19.22 8.21
N ASN A 281 3.02 18.01 7.67
CA ASN A 281 2.66 16.75 8.33
C ASN A 281 1.17 16.54 8.60
N ASN A 282 0.28 17.29 7.94
CA ASN A 282 -1.16 17.02 8.00
C ASN A 282 -1.51 15.66 7.38
N SER A 283 -0.67 15.15 6.48
CA SER A 283 -0.75 13.79 5.96
C SER A 283 0.66 13.24 5.79
N VAL A 284 1.02 12.24 6.60
CA VAL A 284 2.31 11.55 6.53
C VAL A 284 2.08 10.10 6.12
N THR A 285 2.88 9.60 5.18
CA THR A 285 2.74 8.22 4.70
C THR A 285 4.10 7.55 4.54
N SER A 286 4.20 6.31 5.03
CA SER A 286 5.36 5.45 4.87
C SER A 286 5.03 4.33 3.88
N PHE A 287 5.86 4.16 2.85
CA PHE A 287 5.76 3.07 1.88
C PHE A 287 6.95 2.13 2.10
N TYR A 288 6.76 1.08 2.92
CA TYR A 288 7.89 0.33 3.48
C TYR A 288 7.87 -1.17 3.19
N GLY A 289 6.70 -1.79 3.05
CA GLY A 289 6.61 -3.21 2.70
C GLY A 289 6.79 -3.40 1.21
N VAL A 290 8.01 -3.71 0.78
CA VAL A 290 8.38 -3.88 -0.63
C VAL A 290 9.11 -5.20 -0.82
N GLU A 291 8.70 -5.96 -1.84
CA GLU A 291 9.31 -7.25 -2.20
C GLU A 291 9.51 -7.33 -3.70
N PRO A 292 10.58 -8.01 -4.18
CA PRO A 292 10.74 -8.30 -5.60
C PRO A 292 9.51 -9.07 -6.12
N ASP A 293 8.99 -8.65 -7.27
CA ASP A 293 7.86 -9.30 -7.91
C ASP A 293 8.35 -10.39 -8.88
N ASP A 294 7.94 -11.63 -8.65
CA ASP A 294 8.27 -12.78 -9.49
C ASP A 294 7.18 -12.99 -10.54
N ASN A 295 7.59 -13.36 -11.76
CA ASN A 295 6.66 -13.66 -12.85
C ASN A 295 5.71 -14.82 -12.44
N GLY A 296 4.46 -14.50 -12.10
CA GLY A 296 3.43 -15.47 -11.73
C GLY A 296 2.65 -15.12 -10.46
N ASN A 297 3.13 -14.15 -9.67
CA ASN A 297 2.33 -13.56 -8.60
C ASN A 297 1.29 -12.61 -9.19
N PHE A 298 0.12 -12.58 -8.57
CA PHE A 298 -0.93 -11.62 -8.89
C PHE A 298 -1.86 -11.45 -7.69
N VAL A 299 -2.73 -10.45 -7.80
CA VAL A 299 -3.68 -10.09 -6.75
C VAL A 299 -5.10 -10.20 -7.29
N HIS A 300 -5.95 -10.96 -6.57
CA HIS A 300 -7.39 -10.88 -6.73
C HIS A 300 -7.88 -9.64 -5.98
N LEU A 301 -8.56 -8.73 -6.69
CA LEU A 301 -9.17 -7.54 -6.11
C LEU A 301 -10.38 -7.09 -6.93
N TYR A 302 -11.25 -6.33 -6.29
CA TYR A 302 -12.29 -5.55 -6.95
C TYR A 302 -12.22 -4.06 -6.61
N ASP A 303 -11.38 -3.68 -5.65
CA ASP A 303 -11.22 -2.29 -5.21
C ASP A 303 -10.12 -1.56 -6.01
N ASP A 304 -10.46 -1.07 -7.20
CA ASP A 304 -9.49 -0.46 -8.13
C ASP A 304 -8.81 0.80 -7.54
N LEU A 305 -9.55 1.58 -6.77
CA LEU A 305 -9.15 2.86 -6.18
C LEU A 305 -8.88 2.75 -4.68
N GLY A 306 -9.03 1.56 -4.10
CA GLY A 306 -8.75 1.27 -2.70
C GLY A 306 -9.68 2.01 -1.73
N TRP A 307 -9.16 2.37 -0.56
CA TRP A 307 -9.99 2.90 0.52
C TRP A 307 -10.46 4.34 0.25
N LEU A 308 -11.77 4.51 -0.04
CA LEU A 308 -12.42 5.80 -0.27
C LEU A 308 -13.48 6.16 0.77
N SER A 309 -13.99 5.17 1.48
CA SER A 309 -14.90 5.34 2.61
C SER A 309 -14.88 4.11 3.50
N SER A 310 -15.54 4.17 4.65
CA SER A 310 -15.67 3.03 5.55
C SER A 310 -17.04 2.97 6.20
N LEU A 311 -17.48 1.79 6.62
CA LEU A 311 -18.80 1.58 7.22
C LEU A 311 -18.74 0.74 8.49
N GLY A 312 -19.81 0.80 9.27
CA GLY A 312 -20.02 -0.07 10.43
C GLY A 312 -21.45 -0.04 10.95
N PHE A 313 -21.66 -0.70 12.07
CA PHE A 313 -22.98 -1.01 12.62
C PHE A 313 -23.19 -0.41 14.02
N GLY A 314 -22.45 0.66 14.33
CA GLY A 314 -22.48 1.34 15.63
C GLY A 314 -21.59 0.73 16.72
N ASN A 315 -20.99 -0.44 16.44
CA ASN A 315 -19.94 -1.07 17.24
C ASN A 315 -18.57 -0.88 16.56
N ASN A 316 -17.52 -1.31 17.25
CA ASN A 316 -16.14 -1.23 16.77
C ASN A 316 -15.66 -2.52 16.09
N TYR A 317 -16.57 -3.38 15.64
CA TYR A 317 -16.21 -4.58 14.90
C TYR A 317 -17.27 -4.92 13.87
N ALA A 318 -16.86 -5.47 12.73
CA ALA A 318 -17.79 -5.95 11.71
C ALA A 318 -17.07 -6.93 10.78
N TYR A 319 -17.82 -7.52 9.87
CA TYR A 319 -17.34 -8.50 8.93
C TYR A 319 -17.61 -8.09 7.50
N SER A 320 -16.63 -8.29 6.63
CA SER A 320 -16.81 -8.28 5.18
C SER A 320 -16.70 -9.69 4.62
N LEU A 321 -17.32 -9.92 3.47
CA LEU A 321 -17.20 -11.14 2.72
C LEU A 321 -17.08 -10.80 1.23
N VAL A 322 -16.02 -11.28 0.58
CA VAL A 322 -15.82 -11.08 -0.86
C VAL A 322 -15.66 -12.42 -1.56
N LYS A 323 -16.41 -12.61 -2.65
CA LYS A 323 -16.34 -13.80 -3.50
C LYS A 323 -15.39 -13.54 -4.66
N PHE A 324 -14.37 -14.37 -4.80
CA PHE A 324 -13.52 -14.41 -5.98
C PHE A 324 -13.78 -15.68 -6.79
N THR A 325 -13.38 -15.68 -8.05
CA THR A 325 -13.44 -16.87 -8.91
C THR A 325 -12.10 -17.06 -9.60
N THR A 326 -11.56 -18.27 -9.45
CA THR A 326 -10.31 -18.68 -10.09
C THR A 326 -10.54 -18.92 -11.58
N THR A 327 -9.71 -18.32 -12.44
CA THR A 327 -9.67 -18.65 -13.87
C THR A 327 -8.71 -19.79 -14.16
N GLU A 328 -7.65 -19.88 -13.34
CA GLU A 328 -6.58 -20.85 -13.47
C GLU A 328 -6.31 -21.53 -12.12
N ALA A 329 -5.60 -22.66 -12.17
CA ALA A 329 -5.11 -23.28 -10.94
C ALA A 329 -4.11 -22.33 -10.28
N GLN A 330 -4.17 -22.21 -8.94
CA GLN A 330 -3.39 -21.23 -8.21
C GLN A 330 -3.18 -21.62 -6.75
N THR A 331 -2.21 -21.00 -6.11
CA THR A 331 -1.96 -21.08 -4.67
C THR A 331 -2.13 -19.70 -4.05
N LEU A 332 -3.02 -19.58 -3.07
CA LEU A 332 -3.23 -18.39 -2.27
C LEU A 332 -2.23 -18.37 -1.12
N SER A 333 -1.61 -17.23 -0.83
CA SER A 333 -0.58 -17.09 0.22
C SER A 333 -0.99 -16.14 1.34
N SER A 334 -1.70 -15.07 1.01
CA SER A 334 -2.02 -14.01 1.96
C SER A 334 -3.23 -13.20 1.49
N ILE A 335 -3.82 -12.44 2.43
CA ILE A 335 -4.85 -11.45 2.12
C ILE A 335 -4.27 -10.05 2.27
N GLY A 336 -4.85 -9.09 1.56
CA GLY A 336 -4.54 -7.67 1.71
C GLY A 336 -5.81 -6.88 2.05
N THR A 337 -5.70 -5.91 2.94
CA THR A 337 -6.81 -5.01 3.28
C THR A 337 -6.31 -3.70 3.86
N PHE A 338 -7.20 -2.71 3.94
CA PHE A 338 -6.93 -1.48 4.68
C PHE A 338 -7.38 -1.60 6.14
N THR A 339 -6.62 -1.01 7.05
CA THR A 339 -7.06 -0.75 8.43
C THR A 339 -7.39 0.73 8.58
N VAL A 340 -8.62 1.00 9.00
CA VAL A 340 -9.13 2.38 9.07
C VAL A 340 -8.67 3.13 10.33
N ALA A 341 -8.20 2.38 11.33
CA ALA A 341 -7.76 2.89 12.62
C ALA A 341 -6.48 2.19 13.06
N SER A 342 -5.55 2.92 13.65
CA SER A 342 -4.42 2.34 14.38
C SER A 342 -4.89 1.41 15.51
N GLY A 343 -4.14 0.35 15.80
CA GLY A 343 -4.50 -0.63 16.83
C GLY A 343 -5.68 -1.52 16.44
N SER A 344 -5.93 -1.69 15.14
CA SER A 344 -6.98 -2.59 14.66
C SER A 344 -6.56 -4.05 14.81
N VAL A 345 -7.54 -4.94 14.95
CA VAL A 345 -7.35 -6.39 14.88
C VAL A 345 -8.04 -6.89 13.61
N VAL A 346 -7.33 -7.68 12.82
CA VAL A 346 -7.84 -8.27 11.58
C VAL A 346 -7.68 -9.78 11.61
N LYS A 347 -8.69 -10.50 11.14
CA LYS A 347 -8.60 -11.94 10.86
C LYS A 347 -9.36 -12.28 9.59
N ALA A 348 -8.78 -13.09 8.72
CA ALA A 348 -9.49 -13.62 7.56
C ALA A 348 -9.65 -15.15 7.62
N VAL A 349 -10.76 -15.64 7.07
CA VAL A 349 -11.04 -17.06 6.86
C VAL A 349 -11.55 -17.25 5.43
N ILE A 350 -10.99 -18.23 4.72
CA ILE A 350 -11.31 -18.52 3.33
C ILE A 350 -12.22 -19.76 3.28
N TYR A 351 -13.35 -19.64 2.59
CA TYR A 351 -14.36 -20.69 2.42
C TYR A 351 -14.53 -21.06 0.94
N GLY A 352 -14.81 -22.33 0.65
CA GLY A 352 -15.05 -22.83 -0.71
C GLY A 352 -16.45 -22.53 -1.23
N SER A 353 -17.45 -22.38 -0.35
CA SER A 353 -18.84 -22.18 -0.77
C SER A 353 -19.67 -21.30 0.16
N LYS A 354 -20.73 -20.70 -0.42
CA LYS A 354 -21.78 -19.94 0.26
C LYS A 354 -23.15 -20.36 -0.27
N SER A 355 -24.10 -20.67 0.62
CA SER A 355 -25.50 -20.96 0.28
C SER A 355 -26.43 -20.20 1.24
N GLY A 356 -27.12 -19.17 0.74
CA GLY A 356 -27.78 -18.20 1.61
C GLY A 356 -26.75 -17.59 2.55
N ASP A 357 -27.00 -17.58 3.85
CA ASP A 357 -26.08 -17.07 4.87
C ASP A 357 -24.99 -18.07 5.31
N ILE A 358 -25.09 -19.33 4.88
CA ILE A 358 -24.20 -20.39 5.34
C ILE A 358 -22.92 -20.41 4.51
N LEU A 359 -21.79 -20.24 5.18
CA LEU A 359 -20.45 -20.50 4.64
C LEU A 359 -20.04 -21.94 4.93
N SER A 360 -19.40 -22.61 3.97
CA SER A 360 -18.98 -24.01 4.09
C SER A 360 -17.65 -24.25 3.41
N GLU A 361 -17.02 -25.39 3.71
CA GLU A 361 -15.70 -25.76 3.19
C GLU A 361 -14.62 -24.75 3.60
N GLU A 362 -14.32 -24.64 4.90
CA GLU A 362 -13.19 -23.80 5.34
C GLU A 362 -11.89 -24.34 4.75
N LEU A 363 -11.21 -23.51 3.96
CA LEU A 363 -10.00 -23.85 3.22
C LEU A 363 -8.72 -23.44 3.95
N GLY A 364 -8.81 -22.39 4.77
CA GLY A 364 -7.70 -21.87 5.56
C GLY A 364 -8.01 -20.50 6.15
N ALA A 365 -7.11 -20.00 6.99
CA ALA A 365 -7.29 -18.74 7.72
C ALA A 365 -5.97 -18.04 7.99
N THR A 366 -6.06 -16.77 8.40
CA THR A 366 -4.97 -16.04 9.04
C THR A 366 -5.06 -16.21 10.56
N GLU A 367 -3.96 -15.91 11.25
CA GLU A 367 -4.01 -15.60 12.68
C GLU A 367 -4.76 -14.28 12.92
N PHE A 368 -5.16 -14.04 14.18
CA PHE A 368 -5.55 -12.70 14.59
C PHE A 368 -4.33 -11.79 14.57
N THR A 369 -4.38 -10.75 13.75
CA THR A 369 -3.27 -9.84 13.53
C THR A 369 -3.58 -8.48 14.13
N ASN A 370 -2.75 -8.05 15.08
CA ASN A 370 -2.79 -6.70 15.62
C ASN A 370 -2.01 -5.77 14.68
N VAL A 371 -2.72 -4.81 14.08
CA VAL A 371 -2.16 -3.83 13.18
C VAL A 371 -2.03 -2.50 13.92
N THR A 372 -0.79 -2.05 14.12
CA THR A 372 -0.46 -0.90 14.99
C THR A 372 -0.76 0.45 14.34
N THR A 373 -0.87 0.47 13.01
CA THR A 373 -1.08 1.66 12.18
C THR A 373 -2.39 1.52 11.39
N SER A 374 -2.92 2.65 10.91
CA SER A 374 -3.91 2.62 9.84
C SER A 374 -3.18 2.67 8.51
N GLY A 375 -3.69 2.04 7.47
CA GLY A 375 -2.89 1.84 6.28
C GLY A 375 -3.39 0.71 5.40
N TYR A 376 -2.53 0.24 4.51
CA TYR A 376 -2.72 -0.99 3.75
C TYR A 376 -1.75 -2.05 4.26
N HIS A 377 -2.25 -3.26 4.49
CA HIS A 377 -1.51 -4.33 5.13
C HIS A 377 -1.74 -5.67 4.45
N ARG A 378 -0.68 -6.47 4.35
CA ARG A 378 -0.75 -7.86 3.94
C ARG A 378 -0.68 -8.77 5.16
N ILE A 379 -1.58 -9.73 5.22
CA ILE A 379 -1.70 -10.68 6.33
C ILE A 379 -1.59 -12.09 5.77
N ASP A 380 -0.55 -12.79 6.22
CA ASP A 380 -0.25 -14.13 5.74
C ASP A 380 -1.27 -15.17 6.21
N LEU A 381 -1.61 -16.10 5.32
CA LEU A 381 -2.35 -17.29 5.70
C LEU A 381 -1.45 -18.19 6.55
N ILE A 382 -2.04 -18.88 7.52
CA ILE A 382 -1.33 -19.86 8.36
C ILE A 382 -0.68 -20.94 7.48
N SER A 383 -1.30 -21.28 6.37
CA SER A 383 -0.75 -22.17 5.35
C SER A 383 -1.29 -21.79 3.97
N PRO A 384 -0.47 -21.93 2.90
CA PRO A 384 -0.94 -21.66 1.54
C PRO A 384 -2.09 -22.59 1.12
N ILE A 385 -3.03 -22.07 0.34
CA ILE A 385 -4.23 -22.80 -0.11
C ILE A 385 -4.14 -23.03 -1.62
N SER A 386 -4.17 -24.29 -2.06
CA SER A 386 -4.18 -24.62 -3.49
C SER A 386 -5.60 -24.78 -4.02
N LEU A 387 -5.90 -24.11 -5.13
CA LEU A 387 -7.20 -24.12 -5.81
C LEU A 387 -7.04 -24.55 -7.26
N THR A 388 -7.99 -25.34 -7.76
CA THR A 388 -8.11 -25.65 -9.19
C THR A 388 -8.87 -24.55 -9.92
N ALA A 389 -8.63 -24.41 -11.22
CA ALA A 389 -9.36 -23.48 -12.09
C ALA A 389 -10.90 -23.62 -11.99
N GLY A 390 -11.61 -22.50 -12.16
CA GLY A 390 -13.07 -22.45 -12.20
C GLY A 390 -13.78 -22.55 -10.84
N LYS A 391 -13.03 -22.61 -9.73
CA LYS A 391 -13.61 -22.59 -8.38
C LYS A 391 -13.82 -21.17 -7.90
N SER A 392 -14.98 -20.91 -7.30
CA SER A 392 -15.16 -19.73 -6.46
C SER A 392 -14.65 -19.99 -5.05
N PHE A 393 -14.24 -18.93 -4.37
CA PHE A 393 -13.91 -18.95 -2.96
C PHE A 393 -14.34 -17.63 -2.32
N TYR A 394 -14.53 -17.63 -1.01
CA TYR A 394 -15.10 -16.52 -0.26
C TYR A 394 -14.17 -16.14 0.88
N VAL A 395 -13.81 -14.86 0.96
CA VAL A 395 -12.90 -14.35 1.98
C VAL A 395 -13.71 -13.60 3.01
N LYS A 396 -13.93 -14.23 4.17
CA LYS A 396 -14.54 -13.58 5.33
C LYS A 396 -13.47 -12.85 6.11
N VAL A 397 -13.58 -11.53 6.24
CA VAL A 397 -12.65 -10.73 7.04
C VAL A 397 -13.40 -10.16 8.25
N TYR A 398 -12.88 -10.44 9.42
CA TYR A 398 -13.24 -9.77 10.67
C TYR A 398 -12.35 -8.56 10.86
N TYR A 399 -12.96 -7.42 11.15
CA TYR A 399 -12.29 -6.19 11.55
C TYR A 399 -12.74 -5.81 12.94
N GLN A 400 -11.80 -5.42 13.78
CA GLN A 400 -12.05 -4.73 15.04
C GLN A 400 -11.18 -3.50 15.13
N THR A 401 -11.77 -2.35 15.41
CA THR A 401 -11.09 -1.06 15.49
C THR A 401 -10.97 -0.56 16.92
N TYR A 402 -9.93 0.23 17.19
CA TYR A 402 -9.79 0.95 18.46
C TYR A 402 -10.53 2.28 18.41
N ASN A 403 -11.55 2.47 19.26
CA ASN A 403 -12.32 3.71 19.40
C ASN A 403 -12.81 4.31 18.06
N TYR A 404 -13.29 3.46 17.16
CA TYR A 404 -13.84 3.87 15.87
C TYR A 404 -14.95 2.90 15.46
N ASN A 405 -16.05 3.40 14.91
CA ASN A 405 -17.25 2.59 14.67
C ASN A 405 -17.49 2.22 13.20
N TYR A 406 -16.51 2.47 12.32
CA TYR A 406 -16.62 2.22 10.88
C TYR A 406 -15.50 1.28 10.39
N PRO A 407 -15.44 0.03 10.87
CA PRO A 407 -14.28 -0.83 10.70
C PRO A 407 -14.05 -1.36 9.27
N ILE A 408 -15.05 -1.36 8.39
CA ILE A 408 -14.94 -1.97 7.05
C ILE A 408 -14.54 -0.91 6.02
N PRO A 409 -13.36 -0.98 5.41
CA PRO A 409 -12.97 -0.12 4.28
C PRO A 409 -13.63 -0.55 2.97
N PHE A 410 -14.00 0.41 2.14
CA PHE A 410 -14.55 0.16 0.81
C PHE A 410 -14.27 1.30 -0.18
N GLU A 411 -14.45 1.03 -1.46
CA GLU A 411 -14.47 2.03 -2.53
C GLU A 411 -15.89 2.32 -3.01
N LYS A 412 -16.13 3.56 -3.43
CA LYS A 412 -17.39 4.02 -3.99
C LYS A 412 -17.16 5.14 -5.00
N ALA A 413 -18.17 5.42 -5.81
CA ALA A 413 -18.19 6.64 -6.60
C ALA A 413 -18.20 7.87 -5.68
N ILE A 414 -17.32 8.83 -5.99
CA ILE A 414 -17.30 10.15 -5.39
C ILE A 414 -17.33 11.14 -6.55
N GLU A 415 -18.40 11.93 -6.62
CA GLU A 415 -18.63 12.90 -7.68
C GLU A 415 -17.39 13.79 -7.91
N ASN A 416 -16.97 13.89 -9.19
CA ASN A 416 -15.80 14.64 -9.65
C ASN A 416 -14.46 14.23 -9.00
N TYR A 417 -14.34 13.01 -8.48
CA TYR A 417 -13.09 12.56 -7.86
C TYR A 417 -12.78 11.08 -8.16
N ALA A 418 -13.76 10.19 -8.04
CA ALA A 418 -13.57 8.75 -8.18
C ALA A 418 -14.77 8.10 -8.88
N THR A 419 -14.49 7.28 -9.88
CA THR A 419 -15.48 6.47 -10.62
C THR A 419 -15.00 5.02 -10.71
N PRO A 420 -14.91 4.31 -9.57
CA PRO A 420 -14.54 2.90 -9.59
C PRO A 420 -15.59 2.08 -10.34
N ASN A 421 -15.15 0.98 -10.93
CA ASN A 421 -16.06 0.05 -11.60
C ASN A 421 -16.74 -0.85 -10.57
N ILE A 422 -17.87 -0.49 -9.96
CA ILE A 422 -18.41 -1.33 -8.87
C ILE A 422 -18.91 -2.70 -9.36
N ARG A 423 -18.50 -3.80 -8.70
CA ARG A 423 -18.85 -5.18 -9.13
C ARG A 423 -20.17 -5.63 -8.50
N SER A 424 -20.91 -6.46 -9.24
CA SER A 424 -22.20 -7.01 -8.80
C SER A 424 -22.07 -8.43 -8.28
N GLY A 425 -22.81 -8.76 -7.21
CA GLY A 425 -22.93 -10.13 -6.69
C GLY A 425 -21.63 -10.73 -6.11
N VAL A 426 -20.66 -9.90 -5.72
CA VAL A 426 -19.37 -10.35 -5.17
C VAL A 426 -19.12 -9.95 -3.72
N GLY A 427 -19.88 -8.99 -3.16
CA GLY A 427 -19.62 -8.42 -1.83
C GLY A 427 -20.79 -8.57 -0.87
N TRP A 428 -20.47 -8.84 0.40
CA TRP A 428 -21.43 -8.79 1.52
C TRP A 428 -20.80 -8.20 2.78
N ILE A 429 -21.63 -7.59 3.62
CA ILE A 429 -21.26 -7.04 4.92
C ILE A 429 -22.11 -7.67 6.02
N SER A 430 -21.60 -7.68 7.25
CA SER A 430 -22.29 -8.28 8.39
C SER A 430 -21.84 -7.67 9.72
N SER A 431 -22.78 -7.54 10.66
CA SER A 431 -22.52 -7.08 12.03
C SER A 431 -22.17 -8.23 12.99
N ASP A 432 -22.57 -9.47 12.65
CA ASP A 432 -22.44 -10.66 13.49
C ASP A 432 -21.57 -11.77 12.88
N GLY A 433 -21.20 -11.63 11.60
CA GLY A 433 -20.40 -12.58 10.84
C GLY A 433 -21.15 -13.86 10.45
N SER A 434 -22.48 -13.84 10.57
CA SER A 434 -23.39 -14.96 10.31
C SER A 434 -24.55 -14.59 9.39
N SER A 435 -25.04 -13.35 9.43
CA SER A 435 -26.12 -12.82 8.58
C SER A 435 -25.55 -11.82 7.57
N TRP A 436 -25.78 -12.00 6.27
CA TRP A 436 -25.04 -11.27 5.21
C TRP A 436 -25.92 -10.36 4.35
N ASP A 437 -25.62 -9.06 4.38
CA ASP A 437 -26.23 -8.07 3.50
C ASP A 437 -25.38 -7.83 2.27
N ALA A 438 -25.97 -7.96 1.07
CA ALA A 438 -25.26 -7.76 -0.19
C ALA A 438 -24.89 -6.28 -0.41
N VAL A 439 -23.76 -6.08 -1.09
CA VAL A 439 -23.31 -4.78 -1.63
C VAL A 439 -22.84 -4.99 -3.07
N GLY A 440 -22.89 -3.93 -3.88
CA GLY A 440 -22.51 -3.99 -5.29
C GLY A 440 -23.35 -3.06 -6.16
N ASN A 441 -23.02 -2.97 -7.44
CA ASN A 441 -23.66 -2.05 -8.38
C ASN A 441 -25.16 -2.37 -8.63
N ASP A 442 -25.58 -3.59 -8.30
CA ASP A 442 -26.96 -4.08 -8.39
C ASP A 442 -27.76 -3.82 -7.11
N ILE A 443 -27.15 -3.27 -6.06
CA ILE A 443 -27.77 -3.02 -4.76
C ILE A 443 -27.91 -1.51 -4.54
N VAL A 444 -29.13 -1.00 -4.76
CA VAL A 444 -29.44 0.43 -4.67
C VAL A 444 -29.05 1.01 -3.29
N GLY A 445 -28.24 2.06 -3.29
CA GLY A 445 -27.74 2.74 -2.09
C GLY A 445 -26.60 2.01 -1.38
N LYS A 446 -26.13 0.88 -1.92
CA LYS A 446 -24.99 0.10 -1.42
C LYS A 446 -24.00 -0.20 -2.56
N GLU A 447 -23.85 0.70 -3.52
CA GLU A 447 -22.92 0.59 -4.64
C GLU A 447 -21.48 0.81 -4.15
N ARG A 448 -20.79 -0.29 -3.85
CA ARG A 448 -19.42 -0.30 -3.34
C ARG A 448 -18.74 -1.65 -3.51
N ASP A 449 -17.42 -1.62 -3.63
CA ASP A 449 -16.55 -2.80 -3.53
C ASP A 449 -15.75 -2.73 -2.22
N LEU A 450 -15.70 -3.85 -1.50
CA LEU A 450 -15.00 -3.96 -0.22
C LEU A 450 -13.50 -4.09 -0.48
N CYS A 451 -12.67 -3.41 0.30
CA CYS A 451 -11.22 -3.42 0.10
C CYS A 451 -10.58 -4.70 0.67
N VAL A 452 -10.91 -5.84 0.08
CA VAL A 452 -10.33 -7.15 0.41
C VAL A 452 -9.62 -7.66 -0.83
N ARG A 453 -8.36 -8.06 -0.67
CA ARG A 453 -7.51 -8.59 -1.73
C ARG A 453 -6.94 -9.94 -1.35
N VAL A 454 -6.60 -10.75 -2.33
CA VAL A 454 -5.91 -12.03 -2.11
C VAL A 454 -4.71 -12.15 -3.02
N TYR A 455 -3.55 -12.34 -2.41
CA TYR A 455 -2.31 -12.60 -3.13
C TYR A 455 -2.24 -14.08 -3.48
N ALA A 456 -2.02 -14.34 -4.76
CA ALA A 456 -1.99 -15.66 -5.32
C ALA A 456 -0.81 -15.79 -6.28
N ARG A 457 -0.41 -17.04 -6.50
CA ARG A 457 0.51 -17.42 -7.57
C ARG A 457 -0.13 -18.49 -8.42
N LEU A 458 -0.02 -18.37 -9.74
CA LEU A 458 -0.51 -19.42 -10.65
C LEU A 458 0.19 -20.75 -10.34
N ALA A 459 -0.61 -21.80 -10.18
CA ALA A 459 -0.14 -23.18 -10.13
C ALA A 459 0.06 -23.57 -11.60
N SER A 460 1.21 -23.19 -12.15
CA SER A 460 1.54 -23.28 -13.58
C SER A 460 0.88 -24.45 -14.32
N ALA A 461 0.16 -24.17 -15.42
CA ALA A 461 0.09 -25.12 -16.53
C ALA A 461 1.53 -25.28 -17.03
N GLU A 462 2.18 -26.39 -16.65
CA GLU A 462 3.60 -26.66 -16.91
C GLU A 462 4.50 -25.43 -16.71
N THR A 463 5.10 -25.35 -15.54
CA THR A 463 6.36 -24.64 -15.30
C THR A 463 7.07 -24.30 -16.61
N ASN A 464 7.22 -23.02 -16.96
CA ASN A 464 8.42 -22.67 -17.71
C ASN A 464 9.54 -23.36 -16.93
N GLU A 465 10.28 -24.31 -17.52
CA GLU A 465 11.28 -25.13 -16.81
C GLU A 465 12.09 -24.26 -15.84
N LEU A 466 12.43 -23.06 -16.30
CA LEU A 466 13.09 -21.95 -15.62
C LEU A 466 12.54 -21.57 -14.24
N ASP A 467 11.22 -21.58 -14.06
CA ASP A 467 10.57 -21.06 -12.85
C ASP A 467 10.47 -22.12 -11.74
N SER A 468 10.25 -23.38 -12.12
CA SER A 468 10.44 -24.54 -11.22
C SER A 468 11.88 -24.66 -10.77
N LYS A 469 12.81 -24.35 -11.67
CA LYS A 469 14.24 -24.38 -11.47
C LYS A 469 14.78 -23.18 -10.69
N GLN A 470 13.98 -22.15 -10.37
CA GLN A 470 14.41 -21.13 -9.41
C GLN A 470 14.60 -21.71 -8.00
N LYS A 471 13.82 -22.74 -7.64
CA LYS A 471 13.97 -23.44 -6.35
C LYS A 471 15.25 -24.26 -6.30
N ASP A 472 15.83 -24.62 -7.45
CA ASP A 472 17.10 -25.32 -7.54
C ASP A 472 18.31 -24.41 -7.35
N ILE A 473 18.10 -23.09 -7.20
CA ILE A 473 19.14 -22.12 -6.91
C ILE A 473 18.85 -21.54 -5.52
N GLU A 474 19.64 -21.89 -4.51
CA GLU A 474 19.58 -21.22 -3.20
C GLU A 474 20.75 -20.25 -3.10
N ILE A 475 20.48 -18.99 -2.73
CA ILE A 475 21.51 -17.95 -2.66
C ILE A 475 21.59 -17.46 -1.23
N TYR A 476 22.79 -17.54 -0.68
CA TYR A 476 23.11 -17.14 0.68
C TYR A 476 24.15 -16.01 0.63
N PRO A 477 23.79 -14.78 1.00
CA PRO A 477 24.75 -13.69 1.04
C PRO A 477 25.80 -13.94 2.13
N LEU A 478 27.07 -13.69 1.82
CA LEU A 478 28.19 -13.71 2.77
C LEU A 478 28.88 -12.32 2.79
N PRO A 479 28.24 -11.29 3.38
CA PRO A 479 28.71 -9.90 3.26
C PRO A 479 30.14 -9.68 3.76
N ALA A 480 30.53 -10.34 4.85
CA ALA A 480 31.87 -10.25 5.43
C ALA A 480 33.01 -10.72 4.50
N LYS A 481 32.68 -11.54 3.49
CA LYS A 481 33.62 -12.02 2.47
C LYS A 481 33.41 -11.36 1.11
N GLN A 482 32.42 -10.49 0.98
CA GLN A 482 31.97 -9.94 -0.30
C GLN A 482 31.65 -11.04 -1.33
N GLU A 483 31.05 -12.12 -0.86
CA GLU A 483 30.70 -13.28 -1.66
C GLU A 483 29.21 -13.59 -1.54
N ILE A 484 28.67 -14.27 -2.54
CA ILE A 484 27.43 -15.02 -2.41
C ILE A 484 27.77 -16.50 -2.52
N PHE A 485 27.19 -17.29 -1.63
CA PHE A 485 27.22 -18.73 -1.70
C PHE A 485 25.96 -19.22 -2.39
N ILE A 486 26.12 -20.09 -3.37
CA ILE A 486 25.05 -20.55 -4.25
C ILE A 486 24.99 -22.07 -4.15
N ARG A 487 23.88 -22.60 -3.65
CA ARG A 487 23.59 -24.03 -3.74
C ARG A 487 22.75 -24.29 -4.98
N LEU A 488 23.13 -25.31 -5.72
CA LEU A 488 22.64 -25.67 -7.03
C LEU A 488 22.26 -27.15 -7.07
N ASN A 489 21.27 -27.50 -7.89
CA ASN A 489 21.02 -28.90 -8.23
C ASN A 489 22.20 -29.49 -9.04
N SER A 490 22.50 -30.77 -8.81
CA SER A 490 23.58 -31.52 -9.47
C SER A 490 23.48 -31.55 -11.00
N GLU A 491 22.28 -31.37 -11.57
CA GLU A 491 22.09 -31.30 -13.02
C GLU A 491 22.76 -30.08 -13.69
N TYR A 492 23.11 -29.05 -12.91
CA TYR A 492 23.76 -27.84 -13.42
C TYR A 492 25.29 -27.94 -13.47
N ILE A 493 25.89 -29.04 -13.00
CA ILE A 493 27.34 -29.24 -13.10
C ILE A 493 27.74 -29.25 -14.59
N ASN A 494 28.84 -28.56 -14.91
CA ASN A 494 29.34 -28.28 -16.26
C ASN A 494 28.51 -27.29 -17.09
N GLN A 495 27.43 -26.73 -16.55
CA GLN A 495 26.70 -25.63 -17.17
C GLN A 495 27.34 -24.27 -16.80
N ASN A 496 26.84 -23.20 -17.41
CA ASN A 496 27.33 -21.86 -17.16
C ASN A 496 26.47 -21.15 -16.11
N LEU A 497 27.10 -20.55 -15.11
CA LEU A 497 26.49 -19.59 -14.21
C LEU A 497 26.92 -18.18 -14.65
N SER A 498 25.94 -17.40 -15.11
CA SER A 498 26.12 -16.03 -15.59
C SER A 498 25.42 -15.06 -14.64
N VAL A 499 26.05 -13.93 -14.35
CA VAL A 499 25.50 -12.83 -13.55
C VAL A 499 25.20 -11.66 -14.47
N TYR A 500 24.02 -11.08 -14.30
CA TYR A 500 23.54 -9.92 -15.03
C TYR A 500 23.06 -8.84 -14.05
N SER A 501 23.11 -7.57 -14.46
CA SER A 501 22.33 -6.52 -13.78
C SER A 501 20.84 -6.75 -14.03
N ILE A 502 19.97 -6.14 -13.22
CA ILE A 502 18.52 -6.25 -13.43
C ILE A 502 18.06 -5.71 -14.80
N ASN A 503 18.82 -4.79 -15.40
CA ASN A 503 18.58 -4.26 -16.75
C ASN A 503 19.10 -5.18 -17.86
N GLY A 504 19.51 -6.42 -17.53
CA GLY A 504 20.00 -7.42 -18.48
C GLY A 504 21.43 -7.21 -18.96
N LYS A 505 22.22 -6.31 -18.36
CA LYS A 505 23.63 -6.13 -18.72
C LYS A 505 24.46 -7.29 -18.16
N PHE A 506 25.18 -7.99 -19.03
CA PHE A 506 26.12 -9.05 -18.62
C PHE A 506 27.23 -8.51 -17.70
N ILE A 507 27.54 -9.26 -16.65
CA ILE A 507 28.55 -8.89 -15.64
C ILE A 507 29.67 -9.92 -15.61
N SER A 508 29.34 -11.19 -15.36
CA SER A 508 30.34 -12.26 -15.24
C SER A 508 29.75 -13.62 -15.60
N LYS A 509 30.63 -14.59 -15.86
CA LYS A 509 30.28 -15.97 -16.18
C LYS A 509 31.33 -16.91 -15.61
N LYS A 510 30.91 -18.04 -15.07
CA LYS A 510 31.77 -19.17 -14.70
C LYS A 510 31.12 -20.50 -15.08
N THR A 511 31.93 -21.53 -15.25
CA THR A 511 31.43 -22.91 -15.32
C THR A 511 31.17 -23.42 -13.92
N ILE A 512 30.03 -24.08 -13.73
CA ILE A 512 29.64 -24.71 -12.46
C ILE A 512 30.44 -25.99 -12.31
N ALA A 513 31.27 -26.07 -11.27
CA ALA A 513 32.11 -27.22 -10.99
C ALA A 513 31.44 -28.17 -9.99
N ASN A 514 30.70 -27.62 -9.02
CA ASN A 514 30.05 -28.38 -7.94
C ASN A 514 28.63 -27.87 -7.68
N THR A 515 27.87 -28.59 -6.86
CA THR A 515 26.55 -28.16 -6.37
C THR A 515 26.62 -26.97 -5.40
N GLU A 516 27.81 -26.61 -4.94
CA GLU A 516 28.04 -25.50 -4.02
C GLU A 516 29.12 -24.61 -4.63
N GLU A 517 28.73 -23.38 -4.96
CA GLU A 517 29.58 -22.40 -5.62
C GLU A 517 29.69 -21.14 -4.78
N SER A 518 30.88 -20.56 -4.72
CA SER A 518 31.05 -19.18 -4.24
C SER A 518 31.32 -18.25 -5.42
N LEU A 519 30.71 -17.08 -5.38
CA LEU A 519 30.90 -16.01 -6.35
C LEU A 519 31.26 -14.72 -5.63
N ASN A 520 32.43 -14.17 -5.94
CA ASN A 520 32.85 -12.87 -5.44
C ASN A 520 32.00 -11.77 -6.09
N VAL A 521 31.29 -11.01 -5.26
CA VAL A 521 30.43 -9.89 -5.65
C VAL A 521 30.95 -8.55 -5.13
N GLY A 522 32.18 -8.51 -4.60
CA GLY A 522 32.77 -7.29 -4.02
C GLY A 522 32.97 -6.16 -5.03
N HIS A 523 33.11 -6.51 -6.30
CA HIS A 523 33.20 -5.56 -7.40
C HIS A 523 31.83 -5.00 -7.84
N LEU A 524 30.71 -5.55 -7.35
CA LEU A 524 29.36 -5.09 -7.68
C LEU A 524 28.93 -3.94 -6.77
N SER A 525 28.23 -2.96 -7.32
CA SER A 525 27.52 -1.95 -6.53
C SER A 525 26.34 -2.59 -5.79
N ALA A 526 25.88 -1.99 -4.68
CA ALA A 526 24.62 -2.46 -4.07
C ALA A 526 23.46 -2.37 -5.06
N GLY A 527 22.60 -3.40 -5.09
CA GLY A 527 21.56 -3.52 -6.10
C GLY A 527 20.98 -4.92 -6.23
N LEU A 528 19.90 -5.00 -7.01
CA LEU A 528 19.30 -6.26 -7.47
C LEU A 528 20.01 -6.76 -8.74
N TYR A 529 20.35 -8.04 -8.73
CA TYR A 529 21.05 -8.74 -9.80
C TYR A 529 20.32 -10.02 -10.18
N LEU A 530 20.61 -10.54 -11.36
CA LEU A 530 20.05 -11.78 -11.87
C LEU A 530 21.17 -12.80 -12.11
N ILE A 531 21.07 -13.96 -11.47
CA ILE A 531 21.83 -15.15 -11.84
C ILE A 531 21.04 -15.93 -12.88
N ARG A 532 21.72 -16.38 -13.93
CA ARG A 532 21.20 -17.26 -14.96
C ARG A 532 22.11 -18.48 -15.05
N ILE A 533 21.50 -19.66 -15.06
CA ILE A 533 22.18 -20.90 -15.41
C ILE A 533 21.84 -21.19 -16.86
N GLU A 534 22.86 -21.33 -17.70
CA GLU A 534 22.72 -21.47 -19.14
C GLU A 534 23.49 -22.72 -19.59
N THR A 535 23.01 -23.40 -20.63
CA THR A 535 23.78 -24.49 -21.24
C THR A 535 25.11 -23.98 -21.78
N THR A 536 26.05 -24.89 -22.06
CA THR A 536 27.28 -24.55 -22.79
C THR A 536 27.01 -23.83 -24.12
N ASN A 537 25.85 -24.10 -24.74
CA ASN A 537 25.40 -23.49 -25.99
C ASN A 537 24.52 -22.24 -25.81
N GLY A 538 24.31 -21.79 -24.56
CA GLY A 538 23.62 -20.52 -24.26
C GLY A 538 22.10 -20.60 -24.05
N ASN A 539 21.52 -21.79 -23.97
CA ASN A 539 20.09 -21.93 -23.64
C ASN A 539 19.87 -21.72 -22.14
N LEU A 540 18.91 -20.89 -21.75
CA LEU A 540 18.62 -20.66 -20.34
C LEU A 540 18.00 -21.91 -19.70
N LEU A 541 18.57 -22.36 -18.58
CA LEU A 541 18.14 -23.52 -17.80
C LEU A 541 17.42 -23.12 -16.51
N ALA A 542 17.93 -22.10 -15.82
CA ALA A 542 17.35 -21.57 -14.59
C ALA A 542 17.73 -20.10 -14.41
N GLN A 543 16.98 -19.35 -13.62
CA GLN A 543 17.40 -18.00 -13.22
C GLN A 543 16.89 -17.66 -11.82
N LYS A 544 17.60 -16.79 -11.10
CA LYS A 544 17.18 -16.30 -9.79
C LYS A 544 17.74 -14.92 -9.52
N ARG A 545 16.91 -14.06 -8.93
CA ARG A 545 17.36 -12.73 -8.51
C ARG A 545 18.09 -12.82 -7.16
N PHE A 546 19.09 -11.98 -6.97
CA PHE A 546 19.73 -11.80 -5.67
C PHE A 546 20.07 -10.35 -5.43
N ILE A 547 20.16 -9.98 -4.16
CA ILE A 547 20.46 -8.63 -3.73
C ILE A 547 21.90 -8.62 -3.23
N LYS A 548 22.71 -7.71 -3.75
CA LYS A 548 23.99 -7.37 -3.16
C LYS A 548 23.76 -6.14 -2.27
N SER A 549 23.89 -6.32 -0.96
CA SER A 549 23.88 -5.22 0.01
C SER A 549 25.23 -4.48 -0.01
N ASN A 550 25.28 -3.27 0.57
CA ASN A 550 26.54 -2.54 0.75
C ASN A 550 27.56 -3.29 1.61
#